data_AF-B0KHB4-F1
#
_entry.id   AF-B0KHB4-F1
#
_cell.length_a   1.000
_cell.length_b   1.000
_cell.length_c   1.000
_cell.angle_alpha   90.00
_cell.angle_beta   90.00
_cell.angle_gamma   90.00
#
_symmetry.space_group_name_H-M   'P 1'
#
loop_
_entity.id
_entity.type
_entity.pdbx_description
1 polymer ?
#
loop_
_entity_poly.entity_id
_entity_poly.type
_entity_poly.pdbx_seq_one_letter_code
_entity_poly.pdbx_strand_id
1 'polypeptide(L)'
;MTENTCESAQQKTKSIDWFSTLLIFVVVVSVIVAVAFYRVSFDAGLSQAPDRWSAFGSYIGGVFGPLISFLTLLAILKTIGLQKELLNTQRTEFEAMQALQVKAIEAQLSQIRSSEAEVARRLIEESRINSLQALDKYMHGVRSEYSYKKNNLDSMYKMAMEGKSGVSADNMARMAEKLKEYESKLASMTVLYGEICFEEFENVVSLRKVFQEGLSKIWHPSEKKAEKSDAQ
;
A
#
# COMPACT_ATOMS: atom_id res chain seq x y z
N MET A 1 -5.60 24.11 11.08
CA MET A 1 -6.89 24.62 10.60
C MET A 1 -7.48 23.62 9.62
N THR A 2 -8.26 22.66 10.12
CA THR A 2 -9.38 21.95 9.45
C THR A 2 -9.91 20.89 10.43
N GLU A 3 -10.18 21.29 11.67
CA GLU A 3 -11.20 20.65 12.50
C GLU A 3 -12.42 21.53 12.29
N ASN A 4 -13.43 21.09 11.53
CA ASN A 4 -14.79 21.64 11.47
C ASN A 4 -15.64 20.94 10.39
N THR A 5 -15.69 19.61 10.39
CA THR A 5 -16.72 18.86 9.63
C THR A 5 -17.61 18.01 10.54
N CYS A 6 -17.59 18.26 11.84
CA CYS A 6 -18.44 17.60 12.83
C CYS A 6 -19.63 18.48 13.23
N GLU A 7 -20.28 19.19 12.29
CA GLU A 7 -21.48 19.99 12.57
C GLU A 7 -22.44 20.01 11.38
N SER A 8 -22.91 18.85 10.93
CA SER A 8 -24.22 18.78 10.24
C SER A 8 -24.79 17.36 10.18
N ALA A 9 -24.60 16.56 11.23
CA ALA A 9 -25.46 15.42 11.47
C ALA A 9 -26.80 15.95 12.04
N GLN A 10 -27.54 16.68 11.21
CA GLN A 10 -28.88 17.14 11.53
C GLN A 10 -29.75 15.90 11.77
N GLN A 11 -29.98 15.67 13.06
CA GLN A 11 -30.92 14.77 13.65
C GLN A 11 -32.32 15.07 13.09
N LYS A 12 -32.65 14.44 11.96
CA LYS A 12 -34.01 14.43 11.40
C LYS A 12 -34.84 13.50 12.29
N THR A 13 -35.30 14.03 13.42
CA THR A 13 -36.36 13.38 14.19
C THR A 13 -37.53 13.23 13.22
N LYS A 14 -37.79 11.98 12.79
CA LYS A 14 -38.96 11.66 11.96
C LYS A 14 -40.18 12.05 12.79
N SER A 15 -40.73 13.22 12.48
CA SER A 15 -42.07 13.62 12.88
C SER A 15 -42.98 12.44 12.59
N ILE A 16 -43.68 11.93 13.61
CA ILE A 16 -44.69 10.89 13.44
C ILE A 16 -45.52 11.27 12.23
N ASP A 17 -45.42 10.45 11.17
CA ASP A 17 -46.02 10.79 9.89
C ASP A 17 -47.50 11.07 10.14
N TRP A 18 -48.01 12.20 9.65
CA TRP A 18 -49.42 12.59 9.75
C TRP A 18 -50.39 11.43 9.47
N PHE A 19 -50.01 10.56 8.54
CA PHE A 19 -50.71 9.33 8.20
C PHE A 19 -50.84 8.32 9.35
N SER A 20 -49.79 8.13 10.15
CA SER A 20 -49.81 7.26 11.33
C SER A 20 -50.71 7.85 12.42
N THR A 21 -50.67 9.17 12.61
CA THR A 21 -51.56 9.88 13.55
C THR A 21 -53.02 9.76 13.12
N LEU A 22 -53.30 9.88 11.82
CA LEU A 22 -54.62 9.70 11.23
C LEU A 22 -55.16 8.28 11.46
N LEU A 23 -54.33 7.25 11.26
CA LEU A 23 -54.74 5.86 11.49
C LEU A 23 -55.10 5.60 12.95
N ILE A 24 -54.28 6.07 13.89
CA ILE A 24 -54.56 5.95 15.34
C ILE A 24 -55.84 6.68 15.70
N PHE A 25 -56.05 7.88 15.17
CA PHE A 25 -57.27 8.66 15.39
C PHE A 25 -58.52 7.93 14.89
N VAL A 26 -58.48 7.33 13.70
CA VAL A 26 -59.61 6.56 13.15
C VAL A 26 -59.96 5.36 14.04
N VAL A 27 -58.95 4.65 14.56
CA VAL A 27 -59.17 3.53 15.49
C VAL A 27 -59.79 4.01 16.81
N VAL A 28 -59.32 5.11 17.37
CA VAL A 28 -59.86 5.67 18.63
C VAL A 28 -61.31 6.15 18.45
N VAL A 29 -61.60 6.89 17.38
CA VAL A 29 -62.95 7.37 17.06
C VAL A 29 -63.90 6.20 16.81
N SER A 30 -63.44 5.17 16.09
CA SER A 30 -64.18 3.93 15.86
C SER A 30 -64.65 3.28 17.15
N VAL A 31 -63.75 3.12 18.13
CA VAL A 31 -64.07 2.53 19.44
C VAL A 31 -65.06 3.40 20.21
N ILE A 32 -64.87 4.72 20.21
CA ILE A 32 -65.78 5.66 20.89
C ILE A 32 -67.18 5.59 20.29
N VAL A 33 -67.31 5.58 18.96
CA VAL A 33 -68.59 5.47 18.26
C VAL A 33 -69.27 4.13 18.54
N ALA A 34 -68.51 3.02 18.55
CA ALA A 34 -69.04 1.71 18.87
C ALA A 34 -69.62 1.65 20.30
N VAL A 35 -68.89 2.19 21.28
CA VAL A 35 -69.34 2.25 22.69
C VAL A 35 -70.54 3.17 22.84
N ALA A 36 -70.55 4.33 22.18
CA ALA A 36 -71.68 5.27 22.21
C ALA A 36 -72.94 4.67 21.59
N PHE A 37 -72.84 4.03 20.43
CA PHE A 37 -73.96 3.39 19.74
C PHE A 37 -74.57 2.25 20.58
N TYR A 38 -73.72 1.42 21.20
CA TYR A 38 -74.17 0.38 22.12
C TYR A 38 -75.00 0.94 23.29
N ARG A 39 -74.53 2.03 23.92
CA ARG A 39 -75.22 2.68 25.06
C ARG A 39 -76.57 3.29 24.69
N VAL A 40 -76.72 3.76 23.45
CA VAL A 40 -77.96 4.37 22.94
C VAL A 40 -78.97 3.30 22.52
N SER A 41 -78.53 2.21 21.90
CA SER A 41 -79.42 1.14 21.43
C SER A 41 -79.88 0.18 22.53
N PHE A 42 -79.10 0.02 23.60
CA PHE A 42 -79.43 -0.83 24.75
C PHE A 42 -79.44 0.02 26.02
N ASP A 43 -80.61 0.55 26.36
CA ASP A 43 -80.93 1.42 27.51
C ASP A 43 -79.98 1.26 28.71
N ALA A 44 -78.93 2.10 28.75
CA ALA A 44 -77.90 2.34 29.77
C ALA A 44 -77.22 1.14 30.50
N GLY A 45 -77.71 -0.09 30.37
CA GLY A 45 -77.28 -1.30 31.04
C GLY A 45 -76.63 -2.30 30.08
N LEU A 46 -75.75 -3.15 30.61
CA LEU A 46 -75.15 -4.23 29.83
C LEU A 46 -76.21 -5.31 29.57
N SER A 47 -76.51 -5.59 28.30
CA SER A 47 -77.45 -6.63 27.90
C SER A 47 -76.90 -7.99 28.35
N GLN A 48 -77.70 -8.73 29.13
CA GLN A 48 -77.39 -10.11 29.55
C GLN A 48 -77.72 -11.15 28.45
N ALA A 49 -78.37 -10.73 27.36
CA ALA A 49 -78.73 -11.59 26.24
C ALA A 49 -77.57 -11.67 25.21
N PRO A 50 -77.01 -12.86 24.95
CA PRO A 50 -75.91 -13.06 23.99
C PRO A 50 -76.24 -12.63 22.54
N ASP A 51 -77.49 -12.78 22.12
CA ASP A 51 -77.91 -12.47 20.73
C ASP A 51 -77.75 -10.99 20.37
N ARG A 52 -77.92 -10.09 21.36
CA ARG A 52 -77.76 -8.64 21.18
C ARG A 52 -76.28 -8.26 20.98
N TRP A 53 -75.37 -8.95 21.66
CA TRP A 53 -73.93 -8.81 21.44
C TRP A 53 -73.51 -9.34 20.06
N SER A 54 -74.11 -10.44 19.62
CA SER A 54 -73.86 -11.02 18.30
C SER A 54 -74.28 -10.07 17.17
N ALA A 55 -75.48 -9.48 17.26
CA ALA A 55 -75.98 -8.51 16.27
C ALA A 55 -75.14 -7.22 16.23
N PHE A 56 -74.75 -6.69 17.39
CA PHE A 56 -73.86 -5.52 17.48
C PHE A 56 -72.48 -5.81 16.87
N GLY A 57 -71.87 -6.93 17.24
CA GLY A 57 -70.59 -7.36 16.67
C GLY A 57 -70.64 -7.54 15.16
N SER A 58 -71.76 -8.02 14.63
CA SER A 58 -71.98 -8.20 13.19
C SER A 58 -72.11 -6.88 12.42
N TYR A 59 -72.79 -5.87 12.98
CA TYR A 59 -72.87 -4.54 12.37
C TYR A 59 -71.50 -3.83 12.38
N ILE A 60 -70.82 -3.83 13.53
CA ILE A 60 -69.47 -3.27 13.67
C ILE A 60 -68.50 -4.00 12.73
N GLY A 61 -68.47 -5.34 12.74
CA GLY A 61 -67.63 -6.13 11.84
C GLY A 61 -67.93 -5.88 10.36
N GLY A 62 -69.19 -5.72 9.99
CA GLY A 62 -69.62 -5.46 8.60
C GLY A 62 -69.23 -4.09 8.06
N VAL A 63 -69.20 -3.05 8.90
CA VAL A 63 -68.79 -1.69 8.51
C VAL A 63 -67.27 -1.49 8.65
N PHE A 64 -66.68 -2.00 9.74
CA PHE A 64 -65.25 -1.85 9.99
C PHE A 64 -64.39 -2.77 9.12
N GLY A 65 -64.88 -3.94 8.71
CA GLY A 65 -64.14 -4.85 7.83
C GLY A 65 -63.69 -4.18 6.53
N PRO A 66 -64.60 -3.61 5.72
CA PRO A 66 -64.26 -2.87 4.51
C PRO A 66 -63.41 -1.63 4.77
N LEU A 67 -63.68 -0.87 5.84
CA LEU A 67 -62.93 0.34 6.19
C LEU A 67 -61.49 0.03 6.58
N ILE A 68 -61.27 -0.97 7.43
CA ILE A 68 -59.93 -1.44 7.81
C ILE A 68 -59.20 -1.98 6.57
N SER A 69 -59.88 -2.75 5.72
CA SER A 69 -59.29 -3.29 4.48
C SER A 69 -58.83 -2.19 3.52
N PHE A 70 -59.53 -1.07 3.46
CA PHE A 70 -59.11 0.09 2.67
C PHE A 70 -57.89 0.79 3.29
N LEU A 71 -57.88 0.97 4.62
CA LEU A 71 -56.75 1.56 5.34
C LEU A 71 -55.48 0.71 5.24
N THR A 72 -55.61 -0.63 5.32
CA THR A 72 -54.47 -1.54 5.15
C THR A 72 -53.90 -1.44 3.74
N LEU A 73 -54.74 -1.34 2.71
CA LEU A 73 -54.29 -1.12 1.33
C LEU A 73 -53.51 0.19 1.19
N LEU A 74 -53.99 1.30 1.77
CA LEU A 74 -53.28 2.58 1.77
C LEU A 74 -51.94 2.50 2.51
N ALA A 75 -51.89 1.80 3.65
CA ALA A 75 -50.67 1.60 4.41
C ALA A 75 -49.63 0.77 3.62
N ILE A 76 -50.07 -0.28 2.93
CA ILE A 76 -49.22 -1.10 2.06
C ILE A 76 -48.70 -0.25 0.89
N LEU A 77 -49.57 0.53 0.24
CA LEU A 77 -49.16 1.38 -0.88
C LEU A 77 -48.10 2.40 -0.45
N LYS A 78 -48.27 3.03 0.72
CA LYS A 78 -47.27 3.93 1.31
C LYS A 78 -45.96 3.20 1.58
N THR A 79 -46.03 2.00 2.16
CA THR A 79 -44.85 1.17 2.46
C THR A 79 -44.07 0.82 1.19
N ILE A 80 -44.76 0.45 0.11
CA ILE A 80 -44.13 0.18 -1.19
C ILE A 80 -43.45 1.45 -1.73
N GLY A 81 -44.07 2.62 -1.59
CA GLY A 81 -43.45 3.90 -1.95
C GLY A 81 -42.13 4.15 -1.22
N LEU A 82 -42.15 3.99 0.11
CA LEU A 82 -40.95 4.13 0.94
C LEU A 82 -39.87 3.09 0.61
N GLN A 83 -40.27 1.84 0.36
CA GLN A 83 -39.34 0.78 -0.05
C GLN A 83 -38.66 1.10 -1.39
N LYS A 84 -39.40 1.64 -2.36
CA LYS A 84 -38.83 2.07 -3.64
C LYS A 84 -37.82 3.21 -3.48
N GLU A 85 -38.15 4.21 -2.66
CA GLU A 85 -37.24 5.32 -2.38
C GLU A 85 -35.95 4.82 -1.70
N LEU A 86 -36.09 3.95 -0.70
CA LEU A 86 -34.94 3.35 -0.01
C LEU A 86 -34.05 2.55 -0.97
N LEU A 87 -34.64 1.72 -1.84
CA LEU A 87 -33.88 0.93 -2.82
C LEU A 87 -33.15 1.84 -3.82
N ASN A 88 -33.78 2.94 -4.24
CA ASN A 88 -33.14 3.89 -5.16
C ASN A 88 -31.95 4.58 -4.49
N THR A 89 -32.10 5.03 -3.25
CA THR A 89 -31.00 5.63 -2.47
C THR A 89 -29.87 4.63 -2.26
N GLN A 90 -30.18 3.40 -1.80
CA GLN A 90 -29.19 2.34 -1.63
C GLN A 90 -28.44 2.03 -2.92
N ARG A 91 -29.14 2.00 -4.06
CA ARG A 91 -28.52 1.80 -5.36
C ARG A 91 -27.52 2.92 -5.68
N THR A 92 -27.90 4.18 -5.49
CA THR A 92 -27.00 5.31 -5.75
C THR A 92 -25.76 5.31 -4.85
N GLU A 93 -25.94 4.96 -3.57
CA GLU A 93 -24.82 4.83 -2.62
C GLU A 93 -23.90 3.67 -3.00
N PHE A 94 -24.47 2.53 -3.42
CA PHE A 94 -23.70 1.39 -3.89
C PHE A 94 -22.89 1.72 -5.16
N GLU A 95 -23.50 2.39 -6.14
CA GLU A 95 -22.81 2.84 -7.36
C GLU A 95 -21.67 3.81 -7.04
N ALA A 96 -21.89 4.76 -6.12
CA ALA A 96 -20.84 5.67 -5.65
C ALA A 96 -19.71 4.93 -4.93
N MET A 97 -20.04 3.97 -4.08
CA MET A 97 -19.06 3.13 -3.38
C MET A 97 -18.23 2.28 -4.35
N GLN A 98 -18.88 1.68 -5.36
CA GLN A 98 -18.19 0.91 -6.39
C GLN A 98 -17.22 1.78 -7.19
N ALA A 99 -17.62 3.00 -7.56
CA ALA A 99 -16.75 3.95 -8.25
C ALA A 99 -15.53 4.35 -7.40
N LEU A 100 -15.72 4.54 -6.09
CA LEU A 100 -14.61 4.79 -5.16
C LEU A 100 -13.68 3.58 -5.03
N GLN A 101 -14.23 2.36 -4.99
CA GLN A 101 -13.43 1.14 -4.90
C GLN A 101 -12.57 0.92 -6.15
N VAL A 102 -13.12 1.15 -7.34
CA VAL A 102 -12.36 1.08 -8.60
C VAL A 102 -11.20 2.08 -8.57
N LYS A 103 -11.48 3.34 -8.21
CA LYS A 103 -10.43 4.37 -8.07
C LYS A 103 -9.37 4.00 -7.02
N ALA A 104 -9.78 3.40 -5.90
CA ALA A 104 -8.86 2.96 -4.86
C ALA A 104 -7.93 1.83 -5.35
N ILE A 105 -8.46 0.86 -6.10
CA ILE A 105 -7.66 -0.21 -6.72
C ILE A 105 -6.69 0.36 -7.74
N GLU A 106 -7.15 1.27 -8.61
CA GLU A 106 -6.28 1.94 -9.60
C GLU A 106 -5.13 2.71 -8.92
N ALA A 107 -5.43 3.46 -7.86
CA ALA A 107 -4.43 4.17 -7.08
C ALA A 107 -3.42 3.20 -6.44
N GLN A 108 -3.89 2.11 -5.82
CA GLN A 108 -3.02 1.08 -5.24
C GLN A 108 -2.13 0.41 -6.28
N LEU A 109 -2.67 0.06 -7.45
CA LEU A 109 -1.88 -0.53 -8.54
C LEU A 109 -0.82 0.44 -9.06
N SER A 110 -1.15 1.73 -9.17
CA SER A 110 -0.19 2.76 -9.57
C SER A 110 0.95 2.91 -8.55
N GLN A 111 0.63 2.83 -7.26
CA GLN A 111 1.60 2.90 -6.16
C GLN A 111 2.50 1.66 -6.12
N ILE A 112 1.95 0.47 -6.35
CA ILE A 112 2.74 -0.76 -6.42
C ILE A 112 3.73 -0.64 -7.58
N ARG A 113 3.28 -0.23 -8.77
CA ARG A 113 4.15 -0.07 -9.93
C ARG A 113 5.28 0.94 -9.69
N SER A 114 5.00 2.06 -9.04
CA SER A 114 6.07 3.02 -8.68
C SER A 114 7.01 2.45 -7.62
N SER A 115 6.47 1.71 -6.64
CA SER A 115 7.28 1.08 -5.59
C SER A 115 8.22 0.01 -6.14
N GLU A 116 7.80 -0.78 -7.13
CA GLU A 116 8.65 -1.78 -7.79
C GLU A 116 9.85 -1.13 -8.47
N ALA A 117 9.62 -0.02 -9.20
CA ALA A 117 10.69 0.75 -9.83
C ALA A 117 11.65 1.36 -8.79
N GLU A 118 11.11 1.87 -7.68
CA GLU A 118 11.92 2.38 -6.57
C GLU A 118 12.76 1.28 -5.90
N VAL A 119 12.19 0.10 -5.66
CA VAL A 119 12.89 -1.06 -5.08
C VAL A 119 14.01 -1.51 -6.02
N ALA A 120 13.75 -1.64 -7.31
CA ALA A 120 14.77 -1.99 -8.30
C ALA A 120 15.95 -1.00 -8.28
N ARG A 121 15.65 0.31 -8.24
CA ARG A 121 16.68 1.37 -8.11
C ARG A 121 17.48 1.23 -6.82
N ARG A 122 16.80 1.02 -5.68
CA ARG A 122 17.48 0.84 -4.38
C ARG A 122 18.43 -0.34 -4.38
N LEU A 123 18.02 -1.49 -4.93
CA LEU A 123 18.87 -2.68 -5.01
C LEU A 123 20.14 -2.43 -5.84
N ILE A 124 20.04 -1.66 -6.93
CA ILE A 124 21.20 -1.27 -7.74
C ILE A 124 22.13 -0.38 -6.93
N GLU A 125 21.62 0.65 -6.26
CA GLU A 125 22.44 1.56 -5.46
C GLU A 125 23.09 0.87 -4.26
N GLU A 126 22.37 -0.01 -3.55
CA GLU A 126 22.95 -0.82 -2.47
C GLU A 126 24.05 -1.73 -3.00
N SER A 127 23.83 -2.41 -4.13
CA SER A 127 24.87 -3.23 -4.74
C SER A 127 26.06 -2.39 -5.21
N ARG A 128 25.84 -1.17 -5.70
CA ARG A 128 26.89 -0.22 -6.09
C ARG A 128 27.75 0.12 -4.89
N ILE A 129 27.14 0.55 -3.79
CA ILE A 129 27.83 0.88 -2.54
C ILE A 129 28.64 -0.33 -2.05
N ASN A 130 28.04 -1.53 -2.04
CA ASN A 130 28.72 -2.75 -1.60
C ASN A 130 29.96 -3.06 -2.48
N SER A 131 29.84 -2.94 -3.80
CA SER A 131 30.97 -3.13 -4.73
C SER A 131 32.06 -2.08 -4.53
N LEU A 132 31.71 -0.81 -4.34
CA LEU A 132 32.66 0.27 -4.07
C LEU A 132 33.38 0.08 -2.74
N GLN A 133 32.67 -0.35 -1.68
CA GLN A 133 33.26 -0.68 -0.39
C GLN A 133 34.23 -1.87 -0.48
N ALA A 134 33.86 -2.92 -1.23
CA ALA A 134 34.75 -4.05 -1.47
C ALA A 134 36.01 -3.60 -2.22
N LEU A 135 35.86 -2.75 -3.25
CA LEU A 135 36.97 -2.19 -4.01
C LEU A 135 37.89 -1.33 -3.14
N ASP A 136 37.33 -0.48 -2.28
CA ASP A 136 38.10 0.34 -1.34
C ASP A 136 38.91 -0.53 -0.37
N LYS A 137 38.31 -1.61 0.15
CA LYS A 137 39.03 -2.58 0.99
C LYS A 137 40.20 -3.23 0.24
N TYR A 138 40.03 -3.57 -1.04
CA TYR A 138 41.12 -4.10 -1.86
C TYR A 138 42.20 -3.05 -2.13
N MET A 139 41.83 -1.81 -2.46
CA MET A 139 42.75 -0.69 -2.65
C MET A 139 43.57 -0.44 -1.38
N HIS A 140 42.93 -0.42 -0.22
CA HIS A 140 43.61 -0.26 1.06
C HIS A 140 44.63 -1.37 1.31
N GLY A 141 44.24 -2.64 1.09
CA GLY A 141 45.16 -3.77 1.25
C GLY A 141 46.37 -3.71 0.31
N VAL A 142 46.16 -3.33 -0.95
CA VAL A 142 47.26 -3.14 -1.89
C VAL A 142 48.15 -1.96 -1.49
N ARG A 143 47.55 -0.84 -1.06
CA ARG A 143 48.29 0.34 -0.60
C ARG A 143 49.11 0.07 0.65
N SER A 144 48.62 -0.74 1.58
CA SER A 144 49.39 -1.13 2.77
C SER A 144 50.59 -2.00 2.40
N GLU A 145 50.42 -2.98 1.51
CA GLU A 145 51.53 -3.81 1.01
C GLU A 145 52.57 -2.99 0.26
N TYR A 146 52.12 -2.06 -0.60
CA TYR A 146 52.99 -1.12 -1.29
C TYR A 146 53.82 -0.31 -0.29
N SER A 147 53.17 0.27 0.72
CA SER A 147 53.83 1.13 1.72
C SER A 147 54.85 0.35 2.54
N TYR A 148 54.52 -0.88 2.96
CA TYR A 148 55.43 -1.76 3.67
C TYR A 148 56.69 -2.07 2.84
N LYS A 149 56.51 -2.49 1.58
CA LYS A 149 57.62 -2.85 0.70
C LYS A 149 58.46 -1.64 0.30
N LYS A 150 57.84 -0.47 0.12
CA LYS A 150 58.52 0.80 -0.16
C LYS A 150 59.43 1.19 1.00
N ASN A 151 58.90 1.18 2.23
CA ASN A 151 59.68 1.48 3.42
C ASN A 151 60.85 0.49 3.61
N ASN A 152 60.65 -0.79 3.29
CA ASN A 152 61.72 -1.79 3.30
C ASN A 152 62.78 -1.50 2.23
N LEU A 153 62.38 -1.15 1.00
CA LEU A 153 63.31 -0.78 -0.07
C LEU A 153 64.13 0.47 0.30
N ASP A 154 63.50 1.50 0.85
CA ASP A 154 64.18 2.71 1.33
C ASP A 154 65.19 2.38 2.43
N SER A 155 64.86 1.43 3.32
CA SER A 155 65.77 0.94 4.35
C SER A 155 66.96 0.18 3.75
N MET A 156 66.75 -0.62 2.70
CA MET A 156 67.83 -1.32 1.98
C MET A 156 68.77 -0.32 1.29
N TYR A 157 68.24 0.72 0.66
CA TYR A 157 69.06 1.78 0.06
C TYR A 157 69.93 2.49 1.10
N LYS A 158 69.37 2.81 2.28
CA LYS A 158 70.14 3.39 3.39
C LYS A 158 71.27 2.46 3.85
N MET A 159 70.98 1.18 4.04
CA MET A 159 72.01 0.19 4.43
C MET A 159 73.12 0.04 3.38
N ALA A 160 72.76 0.07 2.09
CA ALA A 160 73.73 0.03 0.99
C ALA A 160 74.63 1.28 0.97
N MET A 161 74.06 2.46 1.19
CA MET A 161 74.81 3.73 1.30
C MET A 161 75.77 3.74 2.49
N GLU A 162 75.40 3.08 3.58
CA GLU A 162 76.24 2.91 4.78
C GLU A 162 77.29 1.80 4.64
N GLY A 163 77.38 1.13 3.48
CA GLY A 163 78.37 0.09 3.21
C GLY A 163 78.15 -1.23 3.95
N LYS A 164 76.93 -1.48 4.46
CA LYS A 164 76.59 -2.72 5.18
C LYS A 164 76.50 -3.90 4.21
N SER A 165 77.15 -5.02 4.55
CA SER A 165 77.10 -6.25 3.76
C SER A 165 75.73 -6.94 3.87
N GLY A 166 75.25 -7.53 2.77
CA GLY A 166 73.98 -8.28 2.72
C GLY A 166 72.88 -7.64 1.85
N VAL A 167 73.09 -6.43 1.31
CA VAL A 167 72.14 -5.80 0.38
C VAL A 167 72.47 -6.20 -1.06
N SER A 168 71.60 -7.00 -1.68
CA SER A 168 71.72 -7.39 -3.10
C SER A 168 71.01 -6.40 -4.02
N ALA A 169 71.71 -5.85 -5.01
CA ALA A 169 71.16 -4.96 -6.03
C ALA A 169 70.01 -5.61 -6.82
N ASP A 170 70.11 -6.91 -7.08
CA ASP A 170 69.07 -7.71 -7.76
C ASP A 170 67.78 -7.79 -6.92
N ASN A 171 67.90 -7.92 -5.58
CA ASN A 171 66.74 -7.91 -4.69
C ASN A 171 66.06 -6.54 -4.63
N MET A 172 66.84 -5.44 -4.68
CA MET A 172 66.28 -4.08 -4.74
C MET A 172 65.57 -3.83 -6.08
N ALA A 173 66.15 -4.26 -7.20
CA ALA A 173 65.54 -4.14 -8.52
C ALA A 173 64.21 -4.91 -8.61
N ARG A 174 64.18 -6.17 -8.14
CA ARG A 174 62.94 -6.97 -8.07
C ARG A 174 61.87 -6.34 -7.18
N MET A 175 62.27 -5.70 -6.08
CA MET A 175 61.33 -4.98 -5.20
C MET A 175 60.76 -3.74 -5.88
N ALA A 176 61.59 -2.96 -6.57
CA ALA A 176 61.16 -1.78 -7.32
C ALA A 176 60.18 -2.16 -8.45
N GLU A 177 60.41 -3.27 -9.14
CA GLU A 177 59.49 -3.79 -10.15
C GLU A 177 58.13 -4.16 -9.56
N LYS A 178 58.11 -4.84 -8.40
CA LYS A 178 56.86 -5.13 -7.68
C LYS A 178 56.13 -3.87 -7.23
N LEU A 179 56.85 -2.82 -6.79
CA LEU A 179 56.22 -1.55 -6.42
C LEU A 179 55.51 -0.90 -7.61
N LYS A 180 56.12 -0.95 -8.81
CA LYS A 180 55.49 -0.50 -10.06
C LYS A 180 54.24 -1.32 -10.40
N GLU A 181 54.26 -2.63 -10.16
CA GLU A 181 53.09 -3.49 -10.32
C GLU A 181 51.93 -3.08 -9.40
N TYR A 182 52.22 -2.79 -8.13
CA TYR A 182 51.21 -2.29 -7.18
C TYR A 182 50.65 -0.93 -7.57
N GLU A 183 51.48 0.01 -8.05
CA GLU A 183 51.01 1.30 -8.56
C GLU A 183 50.07 1.13 -9.75
N SER A 184 50.41 0.25 -10.69
CA SER A 184 49.56 -0.08 -11.84
C SER A 184 48.21 -0.67 -11.41
N LYS A 185 48.22 -1.57 -10.43
CA LYS A 185 46.99 -2.16 -9.84
C LYS A 185 46.11 -1.10 -9.19
N LEU A 186 46.70 -0.21 -8.37
CA LEU A 186 45.97 0.89 -7.72
C LEU A 186 45.37 1.87 -8.73
N ALA A 187 46.11 2.21 -9.79
CA ALA A 187 45.60 3.05 -10.87
C ALA A 187 44.40 2.40 -11.57
N SER A 188 44.53 1.10 -11.89
CA SER A 188 43.45 0.33 -12.54
C SER A 188 42.21 0.19 -11.64
N MET A 189 42.40 -0.02 -10.34
CA MET A 189 41.30 0.01 -9.36
C MET A 189 40.61 1.36 -9.29
N THR A 190 41.36 2.46 -9.39
CA THR A 190 40.79 3.82 -9.37
C THR A 190 39.92 4.06 -10.60
N VAL A 191 40.33 3.55 -11.77
CA VAL A 191 39.52 3.59 -12.99
C VAL A 191 38.23 2.79 -12.81
N LEU A 192 38.33 1.54 -12.32
CA LEU A 192 37.16 0.70 -12.05
C LEU A 192 36.20 1.33 -11.03
N TYR A 193 36.73 2.01 -10.00
CA TYR A 193 35.93 2.75 -9.04
C TYR A 193 35.12 3.86 -9.73
N GLY A 194 35.75 4.59 -10.64
CA GLY A 194 35.09 5.62 -11.45
C GLY A 194 34.00 5.03 -12.36
N GLU A 195 34.28 3.93 -13.05
CA GLU A 195 33.30 3.22 -13.89
C GLU A 195 32.05 2.84 -13.07
N ILE A 196 32.23 2.20 -11.91
CA ILE A 196 31.10 1.79 -11.04
C ILE A 196 30.36 3.01 -10.46
N CYS A 197 31.05 4.12 -10.19
CA CYS A 197 30.43 5.33 -9.64
C CYS A 197 29.55 6.06 -10.66
N PHE A 198 30.03 6.21 -11.90
CA PHE A 198 29.43 7.12 -12.87
C PHE A 198 28.60 6.43 -13.95
N GLU A 199 28.76 5.12 -14.15
CA GLU A 199 27.98 4.38 -15.12
C GLU A 199 26.56 4.09 -14.60
N GLU A 200 25.58 4.18 -15.49
CA GLU A 200 24.20 3.77 -15.23
C GLU A 200 24.04 2.28 -15.52
N PHE A 201 23.57 1.52 -14.53
CA PHE A 201 23.35 0.09 -14.66
C PHE A 201 21.85 -0.21 -14.73
N GLU A 202 21.46 -1.04 -15.69
CA GLU A 202 20.06 -1.48 -15.84
C GLU A 202 19.63 -2.41 -14.69
N ASN A 203 20.56 -3.20 -14.16
CA ASN A 203 20.29 -4.18 -13.10
C ASN A 203 21.54 -4.53 -12.29
N VAL A 204 21.34 -5.25 -11.19
CA VAL A 204 22.43 -5.69 -10.30
C VAL A 204 23.40 -6.65 -11.00
N VAL A 205 22.93 -7.41 -12.00
CA VAL A 205 23.76 -8.41 -12.71
C VAL A 205 24.80 -7.71 -13.60
N SER A 206 24.42 -6.68 -14.34
CA SER A 206 25.35 -5.90 -15.16
C SER A 206 26.41 -5.22 -14.30
N LEU A 207 26.01 -4.61 -13.17
CA LEU A 207 26.94 -4.01 -12.21
C LEU A 207 27.94 -5.03 -11.67
N ARG A 208 27.45 -6.19 -11.22
CA ARG A 208 28.31 -7.27 -10.69
C ARG A 208 29.28 -7.78 -11.75
N LYS A 209 28.83 -7.90 -13.00
CA LYS A 209 29.67 -8.32 -14.13
C LYS A 209 30.81 -7.35 -14.36
N VAL A 210 30.53 -6.04 -14.44
CA VAL A 210 31.57 -5.00 -14.59
C VAL A 210 32.57 -5.06 -13.44
N PHE A 211 32.09 -5.17 -12.20
CA PHE A 211 32.96 -5.31 -11.02
C PHE A 211 33.85 -6.56 -11.11
N GLN A 212 33.30 -7.73 -11.44
CA GLN A 212 34.05 -8.98 -11.54
C GLN A 212 35.07 -8.96 -12.68
N GLU A 213 34.68 -8.49 -13.86
CA GLU A 213 35.58 -8.37 -15.01
C GLU A 213 36.67 -7.32 -14.77
N GLY A 214 36.35 -6.23 -14.08
CA GLY A 214 37.32 -5.22 -13.66
C GLY A 214 38.36 -5.81 -12.72
N LEU A 215 37.93 -6.50 -11.67
CA LEU A 215 38.83 -7.15 -10.72
C LEU A 215 39.70 -8.23 -11.38
N SER A 216 39.15 -9.05 -12.28
CA SER A 216 39.92 -10.10 -12.96
C SER A 216 41.01 -9.50 -13.85
N LYS A 217 40.72 -8.41 -14.58
CA LYS A 217 41.74 -7.70 -15.37
C LYS A 217 42.87 -7.13 -14.52
N ILE A 218 42.57 -6.68 -13.30
CA ILE A 218 43.56 -6.11 -12.37
C ILE A 218 44.48 -7.20 -11.79
N TRP A 219 43.93 -8.38 -11.47
CA TRP A 219 44.72 -9.49 -10.90
C TRP A 219 45.39 -10.39 -11.93
N HIS A 220 44.77 -10.57 -13.09
CA HIS A 220 45.23 -11.44 -14.18
C HIS A 220 45.32 -10.67 -15.51
N PRO A 221 46.30 -9.74 -15.67
CA PRO A 221 46.40 -8.92 -16.87
C PRO A 221 46.75 -9.72 -18.14
N SER A 222 47.25 -10.95 -18.01
CA SER A 222 47.82 -11.76 -19.09
C SER A 222 46.85 -12.74 -19.77
N GLU A 223 45.68 -13.02 -19.20
CA GLU A 223 44.78 -14.07 -19.76
C GLU A 223 44.08 -13.64 -21.06
N LYS A 224 43.81 -12.34 -21.29
CA LYS A 224 43.19 -11.88 -22.56
C LYS A 224 44.14 -11.69 -23.74
N LYS A 225 45.46 -11.81 -23.55
CA LYS A 225 46.39 -11.83 -24.70
C LYS A 225 46.40 -13.17 -25.44
N ALA A 226 46.01 -14.27 -24.78
CA ALA A 226 45.96 -15.58 -25.41
C ALA A 226 44.75 -15.75 -26.35
N GLU A 227 43.59 -15.20 -26.00
CA GLU A 227 42.34 -15.40 -26.76
C GLU A 227 42.28 -14.62 -28.09
N LYS A 228 43.17 -13.63 -28.30
CA LYS A 228 43.31 -12.92 -29.59
C LYS A 228 44.42 -13.46 -30.49
N SER A 229 45.22 -14.42 -30.02
CA SER A 229 46.31 -15.02 -30.82
C SER A 229 45.88 -16.26 -31.58
N ASP A 230 44.76 -16.90 -31.21
CA ASP A 230 44.25 -18.13 -31.85
C ASP A 230 43.14 -17.86 -32.89
N ALA A 231 42.92 -16.58 -33.23
CA ALA A 231 41.93 -16.14 -34.22
C ALA A 231 42.55 -15.37 -35.41
N GLN A 232 43.78 -15.73 -35.79
CA GLN A 232 44.39 -15.35 -37.08
C GLN A 232 44.91 -16.57 -37.83
#